data_AF-A0A9D1FXW2-F1
#
_entry.id   AF-A0A9D1FXW2-F1
#
_cell.length_a   1.000
_cell.length_b   1.000
_cell.length_c   1.000
_cell.angle_alpha   90.00
_cell.angle_beta   90.00
_cell.angle_gamma   90.00
#
_symmetry.space_group_name_H-M   'P 1'
#
loop_
_entity.id
_entity.type
_entity.pdbx_description
1 polymer ?
#
loop_
_entity_poly.entity_id
_entity_poly.type
_entity_poly.pdbx_seq_one_letter_code
_entity_poly.pdbx_strand_id
1 'polypeptide(L)'
;MKKVLTRFIRLCFFSLMLMPAVVLLSYALLSDWQIGVCVFLAAMALGAIATFLPAYVGNYRVETVVDPASLRHSSTLSMYYERPVTVQKRHGFRLPVRWIACLILLAGVVAFGVLVPFSGVPWYQRGGFCLAVAIPVALLLRELPKPDLHFQGVGAITVGGLLYAGAGVALWVMRNMQVEAVDSLNSVILICMALYIVLSVYLLNENSMDSGFHANSRAKLPSRMTKANRLLVSLFVIAVLLVTFSSQIRAFFESLWGGVRGLIARLVAWLMSLFPAAEESPVTSVPESSGEMMLLPAGDTEPAMVWVVLEKVFIVVAAIIAVAAVCFLLFKLYKALRVLIRKIAAAIQKYSRAVGEDYVDEQETLFDWDDVRKEVGESLRARWKKWFEREKRYEQLDPRERVRYIARELYRRDGGNHATQTFREAARSLDFRSANVEDACELYERTRYSDKPVKQEEPDSLKKAVKL
;
A
#
# COMPACT_ATOMS: atom_id res chain seq x y z
N MET A 1 -10.61 20.92 18.84
CA MET A 1 -9.59 20.02 18.22
C MET A 1 -10.14 19.12 17.12
N LYS A 2 -11.15 18.25 17.34
CA LYS A 2 -11.66 17.32 16.30
C LYS A 2 -12.00 17.99 14.95
N LYS A 3 -12.78 19.07 14.96
CA LYS A 3 -13.15 19.82 13.72
C LYS A 3 -11.94 20.36 12.95
N VAL A 4 -10.86 20.72 13.65
CA VAL A 4 -9.63 21.24 13.05
C VAL A 4 -8.86 20.13 12.36
N LEU A 5 -8.70 18.99 13.05
CA LEU A 5 -8.05 17.80 12.51
C LEU A 5 -8.77 17.28 11.26
N THR A 6 -10.11 17.21 11.28
CA THR A 6 -10.90 16.76 10.12
C THR A 6 -10.71 17.69 8.92
N ARG A 7 -10.68 19.02 9.13
CA ARG A 7 -10.40 19.98 8.05
C ARG A 7 -8.99 19.83 7.49
N PHE A 8 -8.01 19.60 8.35
CA PHE A 8 -6.63 19.37 7.94
C PHE A 8 -6.50 18.09 7.10
N ILE A 9 -7.09 16.97 7.55
CA ILE A 9 -7.11 15.71 6.80
C ILE A 9 -7.75 15.89 5.42
N ARG A 10 -8.89 16.59 5.35
CA ARG A 10 -9.57 16.90 4.08
C ARG A 10 -8.67 17.73 3.17
N LEU A 11 -8.02 18.77 3.70
CA LEU A 11 -7.08 19.59 2.93
C LEU A 11 -5.93 18.75 2.38
N CYS A 12 -5.30 17.90 3.20
CA CYS A 12 -4.23 17.00 2.75
C CYS A 12 -4.69 16.04 1.66
N PHE A 13 -5.89 15.46 1.80
CA PHE A 13 -6.48 14.58 0.79
C PHE A 13 -6.63 15.28 -0.55
N PHE A 14 -7.17 16.50 -0.54
CA PHE A 14 -7.33 17.28 -1.75
C PHE A 14 -6.02 17.76 -2.36
N SER A 15 -5.03 18.14 -1.54
CA SER A 15 -3.68 18.44 -2.01
C SER A 15 -3.09 17.25 -2.77
N LEU A 16 -3.21 16.05 -2.19
CA LEU A 16 -2.73 14.82 -2.81
C LEU A 16 -3.55 14.45 -4.05
N MET A 17 -4.84 14.72 -4.09
CA MET A 17 -5.70 14.47 -5.25
C MET A 17 -5.27 15.32 -6.47
N LEU A 18 -4.92 16.59 -6.26
CA LEU A 18 -4.56 17.53 -7.33
C LEU A 18 -3.07 17.49 -7.70
N MET A 19 -2.22 16.93 -6.84
CA MET A 19 -0.76 16.85 -7.06
C MET A 19 -0.32 16.38 -8.45
N PRO A 20 -0.84 15.28 -9.03
CA PRO A 20 -0.39 14.83 -10.35
C PRO A 20 -0.60 15.89 -11.44
N ALA A 21 -1.75 16.58 -11.41
CA ALA A 21 -2.03 17.66 -12.36
C ALA A 21 -1.11 18.87 -12.12
N VAL A 22 -0.88 19.24 -10.85
CA VAL A 22 0.00 20.36 -10.48
C VAL A 22 1.43 20.11 -10.93
N VAL A 23 1.97 18.91 -10.67
CA VAL A 23 3.33 18.52 -11.04
C VAL A 23 3.53 18.56 -12.55
N LEU A 24 2.60 17.97 -13.32
CA LEU A 24 2.67 17.96 -14.78
C LEU A 24 2.47 19.35 -15.39
N LEU A 25 1.51 20.12 -14.89
CA LEU A 25 1.26 21.49 -15.36
C LEU A 25 2.44 22.41 -15.03
N SER A 26 3.04 22.26 -13.85
CA SER A 26 4.23 23.01 -13.46
C SER A 26 5.40 22.70 -14.37
N TYR A 27 5.64 21.42 -14.67
CA TYR A 27 6.68 21.04 -15.61
C TYR A 27 6.42 21.62 -17.01
N ALA A 28 5.18 21.55 -17.49
CA ALA A 28 4.82 22.02 -18.82
C ALA A 28 4.88 23.56 -18.98
N LEU A 29 4.50 24.32 -17.94
CA LEU A 29 4.39 25.79 -18.01
C LEU A 29 5.59 26.54 -17.42
N LEU A 30 6.28 25.95 -16.45
CA LEU A 30 7.39 26.60 -15.74
C LEU A 30 8.75 25.95 -16.04
N SER A 31 8.77 24.83 -16.77
CA SER A 31 9.96 23.98 -16.99
C SER A 31 10.60 23.43 -15.70
N ASP A 32 10.02 23.72 -14.55
CA ASP A 32 10.47 23.30 -13.22
C ASP A 32 9.23 22.91 -12.40
N TRP A 33 9.16 21.64 -12.00
CA TRP A 33 8.06 21.12 -11.21
C TRP A 33 8.15 21.51 -9.72
N GLN A 34 9.35 21.79 -9.21
CA GLN A 34 9.56 22.11 -7.80
C GLN A 34 8.94 23.46 -7.46
N ILE A 35 9.13 24.45 -8.34
CA ILE A 35 8.57 25.80 -8.17
C ILE A 35 7.05 25.73 -8.07
N GLY A 36 6.38 25.04 -9.00
CA GLY A 36 4.91 24.97 -8.98
C GLY A 36 4.37 24.14 -7.82
N VAL A 37 5.06 23.08 -7.39
CA VAL A 37 4.69 22.36 -6.16
C VAL A 37 4.80 23.27 -4.93
N CYS A 38 5.87 24.06 -4.81
CA CYS A 38 6.04 25.04 -3.74
C CYS A 38 4.94 26.09 -3.74
N VAL A 39 4.62 26.67 -4.91
CA VAL A 39 3.52 27.64 -5.08
C VAL A 39 2.18 27.04 -4.68
N PHE A 40 1.90 25.80 -5.10
CA PHE A 40 0.67 25.10 -4.74
C PHE A 40 0.57 24.83 -3.24
N LEU A 41 1.65 24.33 -2.60
CA LEU A 41 1.67 24.07 -1.17
C LEU A 41 1.53 25.35 -0.35
N ALA A 42 2.16 26.45 -0.78
CA ALA A 42 2.00 27.76 -0.16
C ALA A 42 0.55 28.27 -0.29
N ALA A 43 -0.05 28.15 -1.48
CA ALA A 43 -1.45 28.52 -1.70
C ALA A 43 -2.41 27.68 -0.83
N MET A 44 -2.17 26.38 -0.70
CA MET A 44 -2.95 25.50 0.17
C MET A 44 -2.77 25.84 1.65
N ALA A 45 -1.56 26.18 2.10
CA ALA A 45 -1.28 26.58 3.48
C ALA A 45 -1.97 27.91 3.83
N LEU A 46 -1.86 28.92 2.97
CA LEU A 46 -2.56 30.20 3.14
C LEU A 46 -4.08 30.02 3.11
N GLY A 47 -4.56 29.18 2.19
CA GLY A 47 -5.96 28.78 2.13
C GLY A 47 -6.45 28.12 3.42
N ALA A 48 -5.65 27.22 3.99
CA ALA A 48 -5.95 26.56 5.26
C ALA A 48 -6.15 27.59 6.37
N ILE A 49 -5.29 28.60 6.45
CA ILE A 49 -5.39 29.71 7.41
C ILE A 49 -6.72 30.45 7.21
N ALA A 50 -7.11 30.74 5.96
CA ALA A 50 -8.39 31.40 5.66
C ALA A 50 -9.62 30.58 6.11
N THR A 51 -9.54 29.24 6.15
CA THR A 51 -10.66 28.41 6.65
C THR A 51 -10.96 28.60 8.14
N PHE A 52 -10.00 29.12 8.91
CA PHE A 52 -10.16 29.44 10.33
C PHE A 52 -10.87 30.78 10.57
N LEU A 53 -10.93 31.67 9.58
CA LEU A 53 -11.69 32.92 9.69
C LEU A 53 -13.17 32.64 9.95
N PRO A 54 -13.92 33.54 10.60
CA PRO A 54 -15.37 33.40 10.72
C PRO A 54 -16.04 33.44 9.35
N ALA A 55 -17.10 32.64 9.15
CA ALA A 55 -17.79 32.58 7.86
C ALA A 55 -18.39 33.93 7.45
N TYR A 56 -18.91 34.66 8.44
CA TYR A 56 -19.47 35.99 8.29
C TYR A 56 -19.02 36.86 9.47
N VAL A 57 -18.82 38.15 9.21
CA VAL A 57 -18.68 39.18 10.25
C VAL A 57 -19.84 40.16 10.06
N GLY A 58 -20.52 40.47 11.16
CA GLY A 58 -21.71 41.33 11.18
C GLY A 58 -22.67 40.94 12.30
N ASN A 59 -23.43 41.92 12.81
CA ASN A 59 -24.41 41.68 13.86
C ASN A 59 -25.57 40.86 13.31
N TYR A 60 -25.70 39.62 13.81
CA TYR A 60 -26.92 38.86 13.66
C TYR A 60 -27.75 39.06 14.94
N ARG A 61 -28.88 39.75 14.83
CA ARG A 61 -29.94 39.61 15.82
C ARG A 61 -30.93 38.60 15.26
N VAL A 62 -30.91 37.38 15.81
CA VAL A 62 -32.08 36.51 15.67
C VAL A 62 -33.09 37.04 16.68
N GLU A 63 -33.90 38.00 16.27
CA GLU A 63 -35.07 38.37 17.05
C GLU A 63 -36.11 37.27 16.83
N THR A 64 -36.28 36.42 17.83
CA THR A 64 -37.48 35.58 17.92
C THR A 64 -38.64 36.49 18.24
N VAL A 65 -39.31 36.97 17.21
CA VAL A 65 -40.56 37.72 17.38
C VAL A 65 -41.62 36.72 17.81
N VAL A 66 -41.88 36.65 19.12
CA VAL A 66 -43.05 35.96 19.65
C VAL A 66 -44.23 36.89 19.42
N ASP A 67 -45.17 36.47 18.57
CA ASP A 67 -46.37 37.27 18.30
C ASP A 67 -47.14 37.50 19.61
N PRO A 68 -47.27 38.76 20.10
CA PRO A 68 -47.94 39.05 21.37
C PRO A 68 -49.44 38.73 21.33
N ALA A 69 -50.06 38.63 20.14
CA ALA A 69 -51.46 38.21 20.03
C ALA A 69 -51.65 36.75 20.48
N SER A 70 -50.63 35.89 20.28
CA SER A 70 -50.66 34.49 20.72
C SER A 70 -50.61 34.33 22.25
N LEU A 71 -50.23 35.38 22.99
CA LEU A 71 -50.12 35.35 24.46
C LEU A 71 -51.42 35.74 25.19
N ARG A 72 -52.42 36.33 24.50
CA ARG A 72 -53.63 36.88 25.16
C ARG A 72 -54.76 35.87 25.43
N HIS A 73 -54.60 34.58 25.11
CA HIS A 73 -55.70 33.61 25.17
C HIS A 73 -55.47 32.37 26.05
N SER A 74 -54.48 32.36 26.96
CA SER A 74 -54.34 31.24 27.91
C SER A 74 -54.40 31.69 29.36
N SER A 75 -55.63 31.72 29.90
CA SER A 75 -55.88 31.65 31.35
C SER A 75 -55.81 30.22 31.90
N THR A 76 -55.49 29.22 31.07
CA THR A 76 -55.41 27.81 31.47
C THR A 76 -54.02 27.23 31.17
N LEU A 77 -53.32 26.87 32.25
CA LEU A 77 -51.88 26.61 32.33
C LEU A 77 -51.48 25.15 32.06
N SER A 78 -52.26 24.35 31.32
CA SER A 78 -52.11 22.88 31.37
C SER A 78 -52.01 22.12 30.05
N MET A 79 -51.78 22.75 28.89
CA MET A 79 -51.49 21.99 27.66
C MET A 79 -50.31 22.58 26.88
N TYR A 80 -49.14 21.99 27.10
CA TYR A 80 -47.96 22.10 26.24
C TYR A 80 -48.21 21.36 24.91
N TYR A 81 -49.04 21.94 24.05
CA TYR A 81 -49.03 21.57 22.62
C TYR A 81 -48.27 22.64 21.83
N GLU A 82 -47.37 22.12 21.00
CA GLU A 82 -46.54 22.77 19.99
C GLU A 82 -47.17 24.05 19.40
N ARG A 83 -46.71 25.23 19.85
CA ARG A 83 -47.05 26.48 19.17
C ARG A 83 -46.03 26.77 18.06
N PRO A 84 -46.47 27.14 16.85
CA PRO A 84 -45.56 27.50 15.76
C PRO A 84 -44.87 28.82 16.09
N VAL A 85 -43.65 28.76 16.61
CA VAL A 85 -42.79 29.94 16.75
C VAL A 85 -42.36 30.35 15.34
N THR A 86 -42.98 31.40 14.80
CA THR A 86 -42.56 32.00 13.53
C THR A 86 -41.25 32.77 13.74
N VAL A 87 -40.12 32.12 13.51
CA VAL A 87 -38.80 32.76 13.58
C VAL A 87 -38.63 33.69 12.37
N GLN A 88 -38.96 34.96 12.54
CA GLN A 88 -38.75 35.97 11.49
C GLN A 88 -37.27 36.36 11.44
N LYS A 89 -36.51 35.76 10.51
CA LYS A 89 -35.09 36.09 10.30
C LYS A 89 -34.96 37.44 9.58
N ARG A 90 -34.77 38.56 10.30
CA ARG A 90 -34.31 39.81 9.67
C ARG A 90 -32.86 39.65 9.19
N HIS A 91 -32.66 39.77 7.89
CA HIS A 91 -31.35 39.64 7.26
C HIS A 91 -30.60 40.96 7.39
N GLY A 92 -29.80 41.12 8.46
CA GLY A 92 -28.78 42.17 8.52
C GLY A 92 -27.70 41.94 7.45
N PHE A 93 -26.98 43.01 7.08
CA PHE A 93 -25.86 42.94 6.15
C PHE A 93 -24.79 41.95 6.64
N ARG A 94 -24.44 40.95 5.81
CA ARG A 94 -23.44 39.93 6.13
C ARG A 94 -22.26 40.08 5.19
N LEU A 95 -21.08 40.41 5.73
CA LEU A 95 -19.84 40.34 4.99
C LEU A 95 -19.32 38.90 5.01
N PRO A 96 -19.22 38.21 3.86
CA PRO A 96 -18.71 36.84 3.80
C PRO A 96 -17.18 36.86 3.87
N VAL A 97 -16.63 37.11 5.06
CA VAL A 97 -15.19 37.34 5.29
C VAL A 97 -14.31 36.24 4.72
N ARG A 98 -14.72 34.97 4.81
CA ARG A 98 -13.99 33.85 4.19
C ARG A 98 -13.87 33.98 2.68
N TRP A 99 -14.94 34.41 2.03
CA TRP A 99 -14.99 34.54 0.57
C TRP A 99 -14.08 35.65 0.10
N ILE A 100 -14.13 36.79 0.80
CA ILE A 100 -13.25 37.92 0.55
C ILE A 100 -11.79 37.51 0.79
N ALA A 101 -11.49 36.80 1.88
CA ALA A 101 -10.15 36.29 2.14
C ALA A 101 -9.65 35.31 1.06
N CYS A 102 -10.50 34.40 0.58
CA CYS A 102 -10.15 33.48 -0.51
C CYS A 102 -9.89 34.22 -1.83
N LEU A 103 -10.69 35.26 -2.15
CA LEU A 103 -10.47 36.09 -3.34
C LEU A 103 -9.16 36.88 -3.24
N ILE A 104 -8.86 37.46 -2.07
CA ILE A 104 -7.61 38.19 -1.84
C ILE A 104 -6.42 37.24 -1.97
N LEU A 105 -6.51 36.03 -1.41
CA LEU A 105 -5.47 35.01 -1.56
C LEU A 105 -5.29 34.58 -3.03
N LEU A 106 -6.38 34.37 -3.76
CA LEU A 106 -6.35 34.03 -5.18
C LEU A 106 -5.68 35.15 -6.00
N ALA A 107 -6.08 36.40 -5.77
CA ALA A 107 -5.46 37.57 -6.40
C ALA A 107 -3.97 37.67 -6.04
N GLY A 108 -3.61 37.41 -4.78
CA GLY A 108 -2.23 37.41 -4.30
C GLY A 108 -1.36 36.35 -4.98
N VAL A 109 -1.86 35.11 -5.14
CA VAL A 109 -1.15 34.02 -5.82
C VAL A 109 -0.94 34.34 -7.31
N VAL A 110 -1.95 34.89 -7.97
CA VAL A 110 -1.85 35.29 -9.38
C VAL A 110 -0.89 36.47 -9.55
N ALA A 111 -1.01 37.50 -8.71
CA ALA A 111 -0.12 38.66 -8.71
C ALA A 111 1.34 38.23 -8.45
N PHE A 112 1.56 37.30 -7.52
CA PHE A 112 2.88 36.72 -7.27
C PHE A 112 3.45 36.05 -8.52
N GLY A 113 2.68 35.21 -9.21
CA GLY A 113 3.15 34.56 -10.45
C GLY A 113 3.52 35.55 -11.56
N VAL A 114 2.73 36.61 -11.72
CA VAL A 114 2.97 37.64 -12.75
C VAL A 114 4.18 38.50 -12.39
N LEU A 115 4.26 38.97 -11.15
CA LEU A 115 5.25 39.96 -10.72
C LEU A 115 6.60 39.36 -10.34
N VAL A 116 6.66 38.13 -9.83
CA VAL A 116 7.92 37.49 -9.40
C VAL A 116 8.59 36.80 -10.58
N PRO A 117 9.76 37.30 -11.05
CA PRO A 117 10.43 36.71 -12.20
C PRO A 117 10.99 35.33 -11.85
N PHE A 118 10.56 34.31 -12.60
CA PHE A 118 11.28 33.03 -12.67
C PHE A 118 12.20 33.06 -13.88
N SER A 119 13.44 32.62 -13.70
CA SER A 119 14.46 32.65 -14.76
C SER A 119 13.98 31.86 -15.99
N GLY A 120 13.89 32.54 -17.14
CA GLY A 120 13.56 31.91 -18.42
C GLY A 120 12.07 31.63 -18.66
N VAL A 121 11.15 32.00 -17.76
CA VAL A 121 9.71 31.77 -17.95
C VAL A 121 8.96 33.10 -18.18
N PRO A 122 8.27 33.29 -19.31
CA PRO A 122 7.50 34.49 -19.57
C PRO A 122 6.35 34.68 -18.58
N TRP A 123 6.02 35.94 -18.26
CA TRP A 123 5.05 36.28 -17.21
C TRP A 123 3.65 35.72 -17.43
N TYR A 124 3.20 35.56 -18.68
CA TYR A 124 1.88 35.03 -19.00
C TYR A 124 1.77 33.52 -18.71
N GLN A 125 2.85 32.75 -18.89
CA GLN A 125 2.87 31.33 -18.51
C GLN A 125 2.83 31.17 -17.00
N ARG A 126 3.60 32.00 -16.27
CA ARG A 126 3.58 32.04 -14.80
C ARG A 126 2.21 32.42 -14.27
N GLY A 127 1.62 33.50 -14.80
CA GLY A 127 0.27 33.94 -14.46
C GLY A 127 -0.79 32.89 -14.77
N GLY A 128 -0.69 32.23 -15.94
CA GLY A 128 -1.57 31.14 -16.34
C GLY A 128 -1.50 29.94 -15.40
N PHE A 129 -0.29 29.51 -15.01
CA PHE A 129 -0.09 28.44 -14.03
C PHE A 129 -0.70 28.83 -12.66
N CYS A 130 -0.39 30.02 -12.15
CA CYS A 130 -0.92 30.49 -10.87
C CYS A 130 -2.46 30.59 -10.88
N LEU A 131 -3.06 31.00 -12.00
CA LEU A 131 -4.51 31.02 -12.17
C LEU A 131 -5.11 29.61 -12.18
N ALA A 132 -4.49 28.68 -12.92
CA ALA A 132 -4.90 27.29 -13.01
C ALA A 132 -4.79 26.55 -11.66
N VAL A 133 -3.85 26.94 -10.79
CA VAL A 133 -3.74 26.44 -9.41
C VAL A 133 -4.75 27.13 -8.48
N ALA A 134 -4.88 28.46 -8.58
CA ALA A 134 -5.66 29.23 -7.62
C ALA A 134 -7.17 28.94 -7.72
N ILE A 135 -7.70 28.71 -8.94
CA ILE A 135 -9.13 28.43 -9.14
C ILE A 135 -9.57 27.15 -8.41
N PRO A 136 -8.96 25.97 -8.65
CA PRO A 136 -9.29 24.75 -7.91
C PRO A 136 -9.13 24.93 -6.40
N VAL A 137 -8.04 25.57 -5.94
CA VAL A 137 -7.81 25.82 -4.51
C VAL A 137 -8.94 26.67 -3.92
N ALA A 138 -9.35 27.75 -4.57
CA ALA A 138 -10.44 28.60 -4.08
C ALA A 138 -11.79 27.86 -4.03
N LEU A 139 -12.12 27.08 -5.06
CA LEU A 139 -13.31 26.23 -5.06
C LEU A 139 -13.28 25.21 -3.92
N LEU A 140 -12.11 24.65 -3.64
CA LEU A 140 -11.90 23.68 -2.58
C LEU A 140 -12.07 24.28 -1.19
N LEU A 141 -11.47 25.45 -0.97
CA LEU A 141 -11.55 26.19 0.29
C LEU A 141 -13.00 26.63 0.58
N ARG A 142 -13.78 26.92 -0.47
CA ARG A 142 -15.21 27.20 -0.35
C ARG A 142 -16.00 26.00 0.17
N GLU A 143 -15.64 24.80 -0.27
CA GLU A 143 -16.38 23.58 0.07
C GLU A 143 -15.94 22.99 1.42
N LEU A 144 -14.66 23.10 1.82
CA LEU A 144 -14.09 22.54 3.06
C LEU A 144 -14.95 22.69 4.36
N PRO A 145 -15.62 23.84 4.62
CA PRO A 145 -16.40 24.02 5.84
C PRO A 145 -17.73 23.27 5.86
N LYS A 146 -18.25 22.84 4.69
CA LYS A 146 -19.54 22.15 4.63
C LYS A 146 -19.38 20.73 5.22
N PRO A 147 -20.33 20.28 6.05
CA PRO A 147 -20.31 18.91 6.56
C PRO A 147 -20.48 17.90 5.43
N ASP A 148 -21.35 18.22 4.46
CA ASP A 148 -21.78 17.34 3.36
C ASP A 148 -21.10 17.74 2.04
N LEU A 149 -19.77 17.64 1.96
CA LEU A 149 -19.13 17.82 0.66
C LEU A 149 -19.56 16.69 -0.27
N HIS A 150 -20.11 17.03 -1.44
CA HIS A 150 -20.22 16.10 -2.57
C HIS A 150 -18.87 15.50 -3.00
N PHE A 151 -17.77 16.17 -2.64
CA PHE A 151 -16.40 15.68 -2.81
C PHE A 151 -15.88 14.83 -1.64
N GLN A 152 -16.75 14.31 -0.77
CA GLN A 152 -16.39 13.32 0.23
C GLN A 152 -17.10 12.01 -0.08
N GLY A 153 -16.31 11.02 -0.48
CA GLY A 153 -16.80 9.71 -0.84
C GLY A 153 -16.18 9.19 -2.12
N VAL A 154 -16.85 8.19 -2.70
CA VAL A 154 -16.37 7.44 -3.86
C VAL A 154 -16.12 8.37 -5.07
N GLY A 155 -16.91 9.44 -5.23
CA GLY A 155 -16.73 10.42 -6.31
C GLY A 155 -15.37 11.12 -6.30
N ALA A 156 -14.92 11.64 -5.14
CA ALA A 156 -13.60 12.29 -5.08
C ALA A 156 -12.44 11.29 -5.17
N ILE A 157 -12.63 10.07 -4.65
CA ILE A 157 -11.65 8.99 -4.76
C ILE A 157 -11.47 8.57 -6.23
N THR A 158 -12.57 8.44 -6.97
CA THR A 158 -12.54 8.10 -8.40
C THR A 158 -11.95 9.22 -9.25
N VAL A 159 -12.32 10.48 -9.01
CA VAL A 159 -11.72 11.63 -9.71
C VAL A 159 -10.20 11.69 -9.49
N GLY A 160 -9.72 11.55 -8.25
CA GLY A 160 -8.28 11.52 -8.00
C GLY A 160 -7.60 10.32 -8.65
N GLY A 161 -8.22 9.13 -8.57
CA GLY A 161 -7.72 7.95 -9.27
C GLY A 161 -7.57 8.17 -10.78
N LEU A 162 -8.54 8.82 -11.43
CA LEU A 162 -8.49 9.19 -12.84
C LEU A 162 -7.39 10.21 -13.14
N LEU A 163 -7.16 11.20 -12.26
CA LEU A 163 -6.06 12.15 -12.40
C LEU A 163 -4.70 11.46 -12.33
N TYR A 164 -4.50 10.53 -11.40
CA TYR A 164 -3.28 9.73 -11.30
C TYR A 164 -3.09 8.81 -12.51
N ALA A 165 -4.15 8.16 -13.00
CA ALA A 165 -4.10 7.35 -14.20
C ALA A 165 -3.71 8.18 -15.43
N GLY A 166 -4.34 9.35 -15.61
CA GLY A 166 -4.01 10.30 -16.67
C GLY A 166 -2.56 10.80 -16.59
N ALA A 167 -2.06 11.04 -15.37
CA ALA A 167 -0.66 11.40 -15.17
C ALA A 167 0.30 10.24 -15.51
N GLY A 168 -0.08 9.00 -15.22
CA GLY A 168 0.67 7.82 -15.65
C GLY A 168 0.80 7.72 -17.17
N VAL A 169 -0.30 7.98 -17.90
CA VAL A 169 -0.27 8.05 -19.37
C VAL A 169 0.62 9.19 -19.87
N ALA A 170 0.52 10.37 -19.26
CA ALA A 170 1.37 11.51 -19.62
C ALA A 170 2.86 11.20 -19.41
N LEU A 171 3.23 10.61 -18.27
CA LEU A 171 4.61 10.19 -17.99
C LEU A 171 5.10 9.13 -18.99
N TRP A 172 4.23 8.19 -19.38
CA TRP A 172 4.57 7.19 -20.40
C TRP A 172 4.87 7.85 -21.76
N VAL A 173 4.05 8.82 -22.18
CA VAL A 173 4.30 9.59 -23.41
C VAL A 173 5.62 10.37 -23.31
N MET A 174 5.84 11.08 -22.20
CA MET A 174 7.08 11.84 -21.99
C MET A 174 8.33 10.95 -22.00
N ARG A 175 8.21 9.73 -21.44
CA ARG A 175 9.30 8.74 -21.47
C ARG A 175 9.64 8.32 -22.90
N ASN A 176 8.62 8.09 -23.74
CA ASN A 176 8.83 7.77 -25.16
C ASN A 176 9.44 8.94 -25.94
N MET A 177 9.20 10.17 -25.49
CA MET A 177 9.83 11.39 -26.03
C MET A 177 11.22 11.67 -25.45
N GLN A 178 11.78 10.76 -24.63
CA GLN A 178 13.12 10.88 -24.02
C GLN A 178 13.33 12.15 -23.19
N VAL A 179 12.28 12.61 -22.50
CA VAL A 179 12.37 13.76 -21.59
C VAL A 179 13.17 13.38 -20.33
N GLU A 180 14.29 14.06 -20.07
CA GLU A 180 15.23 13.74 -18.97
C GLU A 180 14.59 13.81 -17.58
N ALA A 181 13.61 14.70 -17.36
CA ALA A 181 13.00 14.92 -16.04
C ALA A 181 11.97 13.85 -15.63
N VAL A 182 11.66 12.88 -16.51
CA VAL A 182 10.55 11.93 -16.31
C VAL A 182 10.74 11.07 -15.07
N ASP A 183 11.96 10.61 -14.77
CA ASP A 183 12.20 9.73 -13.63
C ASP A 183 11.98 10.45 -12.28
N SER A 184 12.32 11.74 -12.22
CA SER A 184 12.08 12.58 -11.05
C SER A 184 10.58 12.86 -10.87
N LEU A 185 9.87 13.19 -11.94
CA LEU A 185 8.42 13.41 -11.92
C LEU A 185 7.66 12.14 -11.51
N ASN A 186 8.04 11.00 -12.08
CA ASN A 186 7.45 9.70 -11.76
C ASN A 186 7.64 9.35 -10.28
N SER A 187 8.82 9.59 -9.72
CA SER A 187 9.10 9.33 -8.30
C SER A 187 8.18 10.15 -7.38
N VAL A 188 8.00 11.45 -7.67
CA VAL A 188 7.12 12.33 -6.89
C VAL A 188 5.66 11.90 -7.01
N ILE A 189 5.20 11.64 -8.24
CA ILE A 189 3.81 11.21 -8.50
C ILE A 189 3.51 9.89 -7.81
N LEU A 190 4.43 8.92 -7.80
CA LEU A 190 4.26 7.64 -7.11
C LEU A 190 4.16 7.80 -5.59
N ILE A 191 4.99 8.66 -4.98
CA ILE A 191 4.91 8.94 -3.54
C ILE A 191 3.57 9.59 -3.20
N CYS A 192 3.14 10.58 -3.99
CA CYS A 192 1.85 11.23 -3.80
C CYS A 192 0.68 10.25 -3.99
N MET A 193 0.74 9.36 -4.99
CA MET A 193 -0.26 8.32 -5.24
C MET A 193 -0.39 7.36 -4.06
N ALA A 194 0.74 6.91 -3.51
CA ALA A 194 0.75 6.02 -2.35
C ALA A 194 0.10 6.67 -1.13
N LEU A 195 0.48 7.92 -0.81
CA LEU A 195 -0.14 8.68 0.27
C LEU A 195 -1.63 8.92 0.01
N TYR A 196 -2.01 9.19 -1.24
CA TYR A 196 -3.39 9.37 -1.64
C TYR A 196 -4.22 8.10 -1.43
N ILE A 197 -3.72 6.93 -1.82
CA ILE A 197 -4.40 5.64 -1.62
C ILE A 197 -4.58 5.36 -0.13
N VAL A 198 -3.52 5.51 0.67
CA VAL A 198 -3.57 5.36 2.14
C VAL A 198 -4.71 6.19 2.73
N LEU A 199 -4.77 7.47 2.35
CA LEU A 199 -5.76 8.39 2.87
C LEU A 199 -7.17 8.10 2.33
N SER A 200 -7.28 7.68 1.07
CA SER A 200 -8.54 7.27 0.43
C SER A 200 -9.17 6.09 1.16
N VAL A 201 -8.38 5.04 1.46
CA VAL A 201 -8.89 3.87 2.19
C VAL A 201 -9.35 4.27 3.59
N TYR A 202 -8.59 5.13 4.28
CA TYR A 202 -8.98 5.61 5.61
C TYR A 202 -10.30 6.41 5.58
N LEU A 203 -10.45 7.31 4.60
CA LEU A 203 -11.67 8.11 4.44
C LEU A 203 -12.87 7.26 4.00
N LEU A 204 -12.68 6.32 3.08
CA LEU A 204 -13.73 5.41 2.63
C LEU A 204 -14.24 4.56 3.79
N ASN A 205 -13.33 4.11 4.65
CA ASN A 205 -13.65 3.34 5.82
C ASN A 205 -14.35 4.15 6.93
N GLU A 206 -13.98 5.41 7.13
CA GLU A 206 -14.70 6.30 8.05
C GLU A 206 -16.13 6.54 7.53
N ASN A 207 -16.28 6.80 6.24
CA ASN A 207 -17.59 7.00 5.61
C ASN A 207 -18.46 5.75 5.62
N SER A 208 -17.89 4.55 5.44
CA SER A 208 -18.65 3.28 5.49
C SER A 208 -19.17 2.98 6.90
N MET A 209 -18.36 3.28 7.93
CA MET A 209 -18.79 3.14 9.33
C MET A 209 -19.92 4.10 9.68
N ASP A 210 -19.78 5.39 9.32
CA ASP A 210 -20.77 6.40 9.65
C ASP A 210 -22.10 6.13 8.91
N SER A 211 -22.04 5.73 7.63
CA SER A 211 -23.25 5.39 6.86
C SER A 211 -23.95 4.12 7.35
N GLY A 212 -23.19 3.06 7.68
CA GLY A 212 -23.76 1.80 8.18
C GLY A 212 -24.38 1.92 9.57
N PHE A 213 -23.82 2.75 10.44
CA PHE A 213 -24.31 2.90 11.82
C PHE A 213 -25.47 3.90 11.92
N HIS A 214 -25.42 5.01 11.19
CA HIS A 214 -26.51 6.00 11.18
C HIS A 214 -27.78 5.51 10.48
N ALA A 215 -27.68 4.54 9.58
CA ALA A 215 -28.83 3.87 8.98
C ALA A 215 -29.67 3.11 10.03
N ASN A 216 -29.01 2.54 11.06
CA ASN A 216 -29.64 1.64 12.02
C ASN A 216 -29.80 2.22 13.44
N SER A 217 -29.01 3.22 13.84
CA SER A 217 -29.21 3.90 15.13
C SER A 217 -28.72 5.35 15.12
N ARG A 218 -29.44 6.25 15.83
CA ARG A 218 -28.98 7.62 16.11
C ARG A 218 -27.89 7.69 17.19
N ALA A 219 -27.36 6.55 17.64
CA ALA A 219 -26.34 6.50 18.68
C ALA A 219 -24.93 6.78 18.12
N LYS A 220 -23.99 7.11 19.02
CA LYS A 220 -22.58 7.29 18.65
C LYS A 220 -21.89 5.93 18.54
N LEU A 221 -21.06 5.72 17.52
CA LEU A 221 -20.27 4.50 17.38
C LEU A 221 -19.43 4.22 18.66
N PRO A 222 -19.39 2.97 19.14
CA PRO A 222 -18.49 2.57 20.21
C PRO A 222 -17.02 2.82 19.84
N SER A 223 -16.29 3.51 20.73
CA SER A 223 -14.90 3.91 20.47
C SER A 223 -13.94 2.73 20.26
N ARG A 224 -14.26 1.54 20.79
CA ARG A 224 -13.47 0.31 20.59
C ARG A 224 -13.60 -0.23 19.16
N MET A 225 -14.80 -0.20 18.58
CA MET A 225 -15.06 -0.66 17.21
C MET A 225 -14.35 0.22 16.17
N THR A 226 -14.36 1.54 16.37
CA THR A 226 -13.62 2.48 15.50
C THR A 226 -12.10 2.26 15.54
N LYS A 227 -11.53 1.92 16.70
CA LYS A 227 -10.09 1.62 16.84
C LYS A 227 -9.71 0.30 16.17
N ALA A 228 -10.53 -0.74 16.32
CA ALA A 228 -10.30 -2.04 15.69
C ALA A 228 -10.35 -1.92 14.16
N ASN A 229 -11.32 -1.19 13.63
CA ASN A 229 -11.42 -0.97 12.19
C ASN A 229 -10.25 -0.14 11.64
N ARG A 230 -9.81 0.90 12.37
CA ARG A 230 -8.58 1.64 12.02
C ARG A 230 -7.34 0.75 12.00
N LEU A 231 -7.22 -0.21 12.91
CA LEU A 231 -6.12 -1.18 12.91
C LEU A 231 -6.15 -2.08 11.67
N LEU A 232 -7.31 -2.64 11.33
CA LEU A 232 -7.48 -3.50 10.15
C LEU A 232 -7.20 -2.74 8.85
N VAL A 233 -7.73 -1.52 8.72
CA VAL A 233 -7.42 -0.66 7.58
C VAL A 233 -5.93 -0.32 7.52
N SER A 234 -5.30 -0.03 8.66
CA SER A 234 -3.85 0.24 8.68
C SER A 234 -3.05 -0.97 8.20
N LEU A 235 -3.42 -2.18 8.63
CA LEU A 235 -2.79 -3.42 8.16
C LEU A 235 -3.01 -3.66 6.67
N PHE A 236 -4.23 -3.42 6.17
CA PHE A 236 -4.53 -3.53 4.74
C PHE A 236 -3.73 -2.53 3.91
N VAL A 237 -3.66 -1.27 4.35
CA VAL A 237 -2.85 -0.23 3.71
C VAL A 237 -1.37 -0.63 3.70
N ILE A 238 -0.84 -1.14 4.81
CA ILE A 238 0.55 -1.64 4.87
C ILE A 238 0.75 -2.77 3.86
N ALA A 239 -0.19 -3.71 3.74
CA ALA A 239 -0.11 -4.79 2.77
C ALA A 239 -0.13 -4.27 1.33
N VAL A 240 -1.02 -3.32 1.00
CA VAL A 240 -1.08 -2.68 -0.32
C VAL A 240 0.24 -1.95 -0.62
N LEU A 241 0.76 -1.16 0.32
CA LEU A 241 2.04 -0.47 0.15
C LEU A 241 3.19 -1.46 -0.07
N LEU A 242 3.26 -2.56 0.68
CA LEU A 242 4.28 -3.59 0.49
C LEU A 242 4.23 -4.21 -0.91
N VAL A 243 3.02 -4.43 -1.45
CA VAL A 243 2.84 -4.95 -2.81
C VAL A 243 3.21 -3.90 -3.85
N THR A 244 2.73 -2.67 -3.72
CA THR A 244 2.99 -1.57 -4.66
C THR A 244 4.47 -1.21 -4.72
N PHE A 245 5.16 -1.18 -3.57
CA PHE A 245 6.57 -0.86 -3.47
C PHE A 245 7.50 -2.08 -3.52
N SER A 246 6.98 -3.25 -3.89
CA SER A 246 7.77 -4.49 -3.88
C SER A 246 9.02 -4.41 -4.76
N SER A 247 8.96 -3.73 -5.90
CA SER A 247 10.10 -3.54 -6.80
C SER A 247 11.16 -2.60 -6.21
N GLN A 248 10.75 -1.49 -5.58
CA GLN A 248 11.66 -0.55 -4.92
C GLN A 248 12.28 -1.17 -3.66
N ILE A 249 11.51 -1.95 -2.89
CA ILE A 249 12.01 -2.70 -1.74
C ILE A 249 13.08 -3.69 -2.21
N ARG A 250 12.80 -4.43 -3.30
CA ARG A 250 13.76 -5.36 -3.88
C ARG A 250 15.03 -4.63 -4.34
N ALA A 251 14.89 -3.53 -5.08
CA ALA A 251 16.02 -2.72 -5.52
C ALA A 251 16.84 -2.16 -4.34
N PHE A 252 16.18 -1.76 -3.25
CA PHE A 252 16.84 -1.33 -2.02
C PHE A 252 17.64 -2.46 -1.39
N PHE A 253 17.07 -3.66 -1.25
CA PHE A 253 17.78 -4.82 -0.72
C PHE A 253 18.94 -5.26 -1.63
N GLU A 254 18.77 -5.21 -2.95
CA GLU A 254 19.82 -5.50 -3.92
C GLU A 254 20.96 -4.47 -3.82
N SER A 255 20.65 -3.18 -3.67
CA SER A 255 21.63 -2.12 -3.45
C SER A 255 22.35 -2.27 -2.11
N LEU A 256 21.62 -2.57 -1.03
CA LEU A 256 22.18 -2.80 0.30
C LEU A 256 23.10 -4.02 0.29
N TRP A 257 22.69 -5.10 -0.37
CA TRP A 257 23.52 -6.30 -0.56
C TRP A 257 24.75 -6.02 -1.42
N GLY A 258 24.61 -5.24 -2.49
CA GLY A 258 25.73 -4.76 -3.32
C GLY A 258 26.73 -3.93 -2.51
N GLY A 259 26.24 -3.05 -1.63
CA GLY A 259 27.05 -2.26 -0.71
C GLY A 259 27.81 -3.12 0.30
N VAL A 260 27.14 -4.11 0.90
CA VAL A 260 27.79 -5.08 1.81
C VAL A 260 28.85 -5.89 1.06
N ARG A 261 28.54 -6.39 -0.14
CA ARG A 261 29.48 -7.14 -0.97
C ARG A 261 30.68 -6.30 -1.39
N GLY A 262 30.46 -5.02 -1.74
CA GLY A 262 31.51 -4.05 -2.04
C GLY A 262 32.37 -3.71 -0.83
N LEU A 263 31.78 -3.59 0.36
CA LEU A 263 32.51 -3.39 1.61
C LEU A 263 33.40 -4.60 1.92
N ILE A 264 32.87 -5.81 1.80
CA ILE A 264 33.63 -7.06 1.97
C ILE A 264 34.75 -7.13 0.92
N ALA A 265 34.48 -6.84 -0.35
CA ALA A 265 35.48 -6.87 -1.40
C ALA A 265 36.60 -5.85 -1.16
N ARG A 266 36.27 -4.64 -0.69
CA ARG A 266 37.27 -3.62 -0.30
C ARG A 266 38.08 -4.04 0.92
N LEU A 267 37.44 -4.63 1.92
CA LEU A 267 38.13 -5.18 3.10
C LEU A 267 39.07 -6.31 2.71
N VAL A 268 38.66 -7.22 1.82
CA VAL A 268 39.51 -8.30 1.31
C VAL A 268 40.65 -7.75 0.46
N ALA A 269 40.39 -6.80 -0.45
CA ALA A 269 41.42 -6.19 -1.28
C ALA A 269 42.45 -5.41 -0.44
N TRP A 270 41.98 -4.67 0.55
CA TRP A 270 42.86 -3.99 1.52
C TRP A 270 43.64 -5.00 2.36
N LEU A 271 43.01 -6.09 2.81
CA LEU A 271 43.69 -7.17 3.53
C LEU A 271 44.77 -7.83 2.67
N MET A 272 44.50 -8.08 1.39
CA MET A 272 45.48 -8.60 0.44
C MET A 272 46.62 -7.60 0.18
N SER A 273 46.35 -6.29 0.17
CA SER A 273 47.39 -5.26 0.00
C SER A 273 48.36 -5.16 1.18
N LEU A 274 47.97 -5.69 2.35
CA LEU A 274 48.82 -5.72 3.54
C LEU A 274 49.84 -6.86 3.53
N PHE A 275 49.64 -7.88 2.69
CA PHE A 275 50.63 -8.90 2.39
C PHE A 275 51.45 -8.40 1.18
N PRO A 276 52.76 -8.19 1.32
CA PRO A 276 53.61 -7.99 0.16
C PRO A 276 53.40 -9.20 -0.76
N ALA A 277 52.95 -8.97 -1.98
CA ALA A 277 53.10 -9.98 -3.02
C ALA A 277 54.59 -10.31 -3.05
N ALA A 278 54.96 -11.56 -2.77
CA ALA A 278 56.33 -12.01 -2.95
C ALA A 278 56.72 -11.61 -4.38
N GLU A 279 57.69 -10.70 -4.49
CA GLU A 279 58.19 -10.22 -5.77
C GLU A 279 58.69 -11.44 -6.55
N GLU A 280 57.93 -11.89 -7.55
CA GLU A 280 58.56 -12.52 -8.71
C GLU A 280 59.29 -11.39 -9.43
N SER A 281 60.59 -11.27 -9.12
CA SER A 281 61.49 -10.35 -9.78
C SER A 281 61.45 -10.55 -11.30
N PRO A 282 61.06 -9.56 -12.11
CA PRO A 282 61.49 -9.52 -13.49
C PRO A 282 62.90 -8.93 -13.51
N VAL A 283 63.89 -9.80 -13.75
CA VAL A 283 65.25 -9.41 -14.13
C VAL A 283 65.17 -8.64 -15.44
N THR A 284 65.44 -7.33 -15.46
CA THR A 284 65.84 -6.63 -16.70
C THR A 284 66.68 -5.37 -16.42
N SER A 285 68.00 -5.53 -16.63
CA SER A 285 69.04 -4.59 -17.10
C SER A 285 68.94 -3.08 -16.88
N VAL A 286 69.99 -2.54 -16.25
CA VAL A 286 70.53 -1.15 -16.38
C VAL A 286 71.84 -1.30 -17.22
N PRO A 287 72.37 -0.35 -18.02
CA PRO A 287 72.45 1.10 -17.73
C PRO A 287 72.44 2.13 -18.89
N GLU A 288 72.19 3.40 -18.56
CA GLU A 288 73.04 4.59 -18.81
C GLU A 288 72.28 5.85 -18.32
N SER A 289 72.73 6.54 -17.27
CA SER A 289 73.78 7.58 -17.24
C SER A 289 73.28 9.01 -17.51
N SER A 290 72.94 9.71 -16.42
CA SER A 290 73.12 11.16 -16.13
C SER A 290 72.19 11.45 -14.94
N GLY A 291 72.61 11.92 -13.78
CA GLY A 291 73.62 12.88 -13.40
C GLY A 291 73.13 13.48 -12.07
N GLU A 292 74.07 13.86 -11.23
CA GLU A 292 73.93 14.75 -10.07
C GLU A 292 73.42 14.26 -8.69
N MET A 293 74.27 14.64 -7.74
CA MET A 293 74.06 14.84 -6.31
C MET A 293 73.98 13.63 -5.38
N MET A 294 75.18 13.23 -4.96
CA MET A 294 75.55 12.74 -3.65
C MET A 294 74.83 13.51 -2.52
N LEU A 295 73.71 12.97 -2.06
CA LEU A 295 73.10 13.28 -0.77
C LEU A 295 73.48 12.16 0.21
N LEU A 296 73.88 12.55 1.42
CA LEU A 296 74.31 11.67 2.50
C LEU A 296 73.32 10.51 2.71
N PRO A 297 73.79 9.31 3.12
CA PRO A 297 72.90 8.24 3.53
C PRO A 297 72.20 8.70 4.81
N ALA A 298 70.98 9.22 4.68
CA ALA A 298 70.05 9.27 5.79
C ALA A 298 69.88 7.80 6.21
N GLY A 299 70.29 7.47 7.43
CA GLY A 299 70.15 6.12 7.94
C GLY A 299 68.69 5.72 7.83
N ASP A 300 68.42 4.79 6.92
CA ASP A 300 67.26 3.92 7.01
C ASP A 300 67.46 3.11 8.29
N THR A 301 67.04 3.68 9.43
CA THR A 301 66.69 2.85 10.57
C THR A 301 65.51 2.03 10.09
N GLU A 302 65.79 0.82 9.59
CA GLU A 302 64.81 -0.23 9.39
C GLU A 302 63.84 -0.14 10.57
N PRO A 303 62.53 0.12 10.34
CA PRO A 303 61.59 0.14 11.45
C PRO A 303 61.76 -1.18 12.16
N ALA A 304 62.23 -1.15 13.42
CA ALA A 304 62.60 -2.34 14.17
C ALA A 304 61.49 -3.36 13.94
N MET A 305 61.81 -4.55 13.41
CA MET A 305 60.87 -5.53 12.84
C MET A 305 59.58 -5.72 13.69
N VAL A 306 59.71 -5.51 15.00
CA VAL A 306 58.63 -5.39 16.00
C VAL A 306 57.55 -4.35 15.68
N TRP A 307 57.88 -3.13 15.24
CA TRP A 307 56.93 -2.07 14.87
C TRP A 307 56.11 -2.42 13.63
N VAL A 308 56.74 -3.01 12.62
CA VAL A 308 56.04 -3.48 11.42
C VAL A 308 55.07 -4.61 11.78
N VAL A 309 55.49 -5.56 12.61
CA VAL A 309 54.61 -6.64 13.10
C VAL A 309 53.48 -6.09 13.98
N LEU A 310 53.78 -5.14 14.87
CA LEU A 310 52.80 -4.53 15.77
C LEU A 310 51.74 -3.74 14.99
N GLU A 311 52.15 -2.97 13.99
CA GLU A 311 51.23 -2.26 13.08
C GLU A 311 50.30 -3.24 12.36
N LYS A 312 50.85 -4.34 11.80
CA LYS A 312 50.04 -5.38 11.12
C LYS A 312 49.06 -6.05 12.09
N VAL A 313 49.45 -6.29 13.34
CA VAL A 313 48.56 -6.83 14.38
C VAL A 313 47.43 -5.85 14.70
N PHE A 314 47.73 -4.56 14.91
CA PHE A 314 46.70 -3.54 15.19
C PHE A 314 45.70 -3.39 14.04
N ILE A 315 46.19 -3.46 12.81
CA ILE A 315 45.39 -3.39 11.59
C ILE A 315 44.44 -4.59 11.48
N VAL A 316 44.92 -5.81 11.76
CA VAL A 316 44.09 -7.02 11.81
C VAL A 316 43.04 -6.95 12.92
N VAL A 317 43.41 -6.47 14.10
CA VAL A 317 42.49 -6.28 15.24
C VAL A 317 41.41 -5.25 14.89
N ALA A 318 41.78 -4.12 14.29
CA ALA A 318 40.83 -3.09 13.86
C ALA A 318 39.85 -3.62 12.79
N ALA A 319 40.32 -4.44 11.86
CA ALA A 319 39.48 -5.10 10.85
C ALA A 319 38.48 -6.08 11.48
N ILE A 320 38.91 -6.89 12.45
CA ILE A 320 38.03 -7.81 13.20
C ILE A 320 36.96 -7.01 13.95
N ILE A 321 37.32 -5.89 14.58
CA ILE A 321 36.38 -5.01 15.28
C ILE A 321 35.36 -4.39 14.30
N ALA A 322 35.81 -3.94 13.12
CA ALA A 322 34.92 -3.37 12.10
C ALA A 322 33.91 -4.40 11.57
N VAL A 323 34.36 -5.62 11.27
CA VAL A 323 33.47 -6.73 10.86
C VAL A 323 32.51 -7.10 11.97
N ALA A 324 32.98 -7.20 13.22
CA ALA A 324 32.13 -7.46 14.38
C ALA A 324 31.07 -6.36 14.57
N ALA A 325 31.43 -5.08 14.36
CA ALA A 325 30.50 -3.95 14.45
C ALA A 325 29.40 -4.02 13.37
N VAL A 326 29.76 -4.36 12.12
CA VAL A 326 28.78 -4.55 11.03
C VAL A 326 27.85 -5.72 11.32
N CYS A 327 28.39 -6.87 11.74
CA CYS A 327 27.59 -8.04 12.14
C CYS A 327 26.67 -7.73 13.33
N PHE A 328 27.15 -6.97 14.31
CA PHE A 328 26.36 -6.53 15.46
C PHE A 328 25.21 -5.60 15.03
N LEU A 329 25.45 -4.68 14.10
CA LEU A 329 24.43 -3.79 13.55
C LEU A 329 23.31 -4.58 12.85
N LEU A 330 23.68 -5.55 12.01
CA LEU A 330 22.75 -6.44 11.32
C LEU A 330 21.96 -7.31 12.30
N PHE A 331 22.62 -7.85 13.33
CA PHE A 331 21.96 -8.62 14.38
C PHE A 331 20.95 -7.77 15.18
N LYS A 332 21.30 -6.52 15.50
CA LYS A 332 20.40 -5.60 16.20
C LYS A 332 19.18 -5.25 15.35
N LEU A 333 19.37 -5.05 14.04
CA LEU A 333 18.28 -4.81 13.09
C LEU A 333 17.34 -6.01 12.98
N TYR A 334 17.87 -7.23 12.87
CA TYR A 334 17.09 -8.47 12.88
C TYR A 334 16.30 -8.63 14.19
N LYS A 335 16.92 -8.36 15.35
CA LYS A 335 16.26 -8.43 16.65
C LYS A 335 15.13 -7.40 16.76
N ALA A 336 15.34 -6.18 16.26
CA ALA A 336 14.31 -5.13 16.23
C ALA A 336 13.11 -5.55 15.36
N LEU A 337 13.37 -6.13 14.18
CA LEU A 337 12.32 -6.63 13.29
C LEU A 337 11.53 -7.77 13.94
N ARG A 338 12.21 -8.71 14.61
CA ARG A 338 11.56 -9.83 15.31
C ARG A 338 10.73 -9.35 16.52
N VAL A 339 11.13 -8.26 17.18
CA VAL A 339 10.34 -7.63 18.24
C VAL A 339 9.11 -6.94 17.66
N LEU A 340 9.24 -6.27 16.51
CA LEU A 340 8.11 -5.62 15.84
C LEU A 340 7.05 -6.63 15.40
N ILE A 341 7.46 -7.74 14.78
CA ILE A 341 6.57 -8.84 14.40
C ILE A 341 5.86 -9.42 15.63
N ARG A 342 6.58 -9.65 16.73
CA ARG A 342 5.98 -10.12 17.99
C ARG A 342 4.99 -9.13 18.57
N LYS A 343 5.26 -7.83 18.52
CA LYS A 343 4.32 -6.79 18.97
C LYS A 343 3.05 -6.76 18.13
N ILE A 344 3.16 -6.93 16.81
CA ILE A 344 2.02 -7.00 15.90
C ILE A 344 1.20 -8.27 16.20
N ALA A 345 1.85 -9.43 16.32
CA ALA A 345 1.17 -10.69 16.66
C ALA A 345 0.50 -10.64 18.04
N ALA A 346 1.15 -10.07 19.04
CA ALA A 346 0.60 -9.90 20.38
C ALA A 346 -0.57 -8.89 20.40
N ALA A 347 -0.51 -7.83 19.59
CA ALA A 347 -1.64 -6.92 19.42
C ALA A 347 -2.84 -7.70 18.84
N ILE A 348 -2.65 -8.44 17.75
CA ILE A 348 -3.70 -9.27 17.13
C ILE A 348 -4.29 -10.28 18.13
N GLN A 349 -3.46 -10.98 18.89
CA GLN A 349 -3.93 -11.95 19.89
C GLN A 349 -4.70 -11.29 21.05
N LYS A 350 -4.21 -10.16 21.57
CA LYS A 350 -4.91 -9.40 22.62
C LYS A 350 -6.27 -8.90 22.14
N TYR A 351 -6.38 -8.54 20.87
CA TYR A 351 -7.66 -8.16 20.26
C TYR A 351 -8.59 -9.36 20.04
N SER A 352 -8.08 -10.53 19.64
CA SER A 352 -8.92 -11.73 19.47
C SER A 352 -9.60 -12.19 20.77
N ARG A 353 -8.93 -11.99 21.92
CA ARG A 353 -9.50 -12.34 23.23
C ARG A 353 -10.52 -11.31 23.71
N ALA A 354 -10.27 -10.03 23.47
CA ALA A 354 -11.18 -8.95 23.89
C ALA A 354 -12.50 -8.88 23.10
N VAL A 355 -12.56 -9.51 21.93
CA VAL A 355 -13.81 -9.62 21.13
C VAL A 355 -14.70 -10.77 21.62
N GLY A 356 -14.13 -11.77 22.31
CA GLY A 356 -14.89 -12.93 22.81
C GLY A 356 -15.56 -12.75 24.17
N GLU A 357 -15.18 -11.74 24.96
CA GLU A 357 -15.68 -11.58 26.34
C GLU A 357 -16.76 -10.49 26.52
N ASP A 358 -16.97 -9.59 25.54
CA ASP A 358 -17.80 -8.36 25.70
C ASP A 358 -18.97 -8.25 24.69
N TYR A 359 -19.32 -9.30 23.94
CA TYR A 359 -20.47 -9.32 23.02
C TYR A 359 -21.52 -10.34 23.48
N VAL A 360 -22.20 -10.02 24.58
CA VAL A 360 -23.54 -10.53 24.86
C VAL A 360 -24.47 -9.32 24.77
N ASP A 361 -24.85 -8.95 23.55
CA ASP A 361 -26.05 -8.16 23.36
C ASP A 361 -26.71 -8.57 22.04
N GLU A 362 -28.01 -8.76 22.12
CA GLU A 362 -28.86 -9.47 21.17
C GLU A 362 -28.86 -8.79 19.79
N GLN A 363 -28.11 -9.36 18.84
CA GLN A 363 -28.46 -9.29 17.43
C GLN A 363 -28.55 -10.71 16.93
N GLU A 364 -29.71 -11.05 16.38
CA GLU A 364 -29.97 -12.31 15.69
C GLU A 364 -28.80 -12.65 14.76
N THR A 365 -28.06 -13.66 15.21
CA THR A 365 -26.87 -14.19 14.59
C THR A 365 -27.26 -14.94 13.33
N LEU A 366 -27.42 -14.23 12.20
CA LEU A 366 -27.46 -14.88 10.88
C LEU A 366 -26.07 -15.33 10.42
N PHE A 367 -25.01 -15.00 11.17
CA PHE A 367 -23.64 -15.39 10.87
C PHE A 367 -22.93 -15.79 12.15
N ASP A 368 -23.06 -17.06 12.51
CA ASP A 368 -22.34 -17.64 13.62
C ASP A 368 -20.86 -17.80 13.23
N TRP A 369 -20.02 -16.89 13.72
CA TRP A 369 -18.59 -16.88 13.45
C TRP A 369 -17.87 -18.10 14.02
N ASP A 370 -18.45 -18.76 15.04
CA ASP A 370 -17.90 -20.00 15.56
C ASP A 370 -18.16 -21.18 14.62
N ASP A 371 -19.28 -21.18 13.90
CA ASP A 371 -19.54 -22.15 12.83
C ASP A 371 -18.64 -21.89 11.63
N VAL A 372 -18.46 -20.64 11.18
CA VAL A 372 -17.54 -20.31 10.08
C VAL A 372 -16.09 -20.66 10.46
N ARG A 373 -15.67 -20.42 11.71
CA ARG A 373 -14.31 -20.76 12.15
C ARG A 373 -14.12 -22.27 12.27
N LYS A 374 -15.13 -23.01 12.72
CA LYS A 374 -15.09 -24.48 12.73
C LYS A 374 -15.08 -25.02 11.31
N GLU A 375 -15.92 -24.52 10.42
CA GLU A 375 -16.05 -24.99 9.04
C GLU A 375 -14.82 -24.61 8.18
N VAL A 376 -14.24 -23.42 8.37
CA VAL A 376 -12.97 -23.01 7.77
C VAL A 376 -11.80 -23.77 8.40
N GLY A 377 -11.80 -23.98 9.73
CA GLY A 377 -10.77 -24.74 10.43
C GLY A 377 -10.77 -26.21 10.05
N GLU A 378 -11.94 -26.81 9.88
CA GLU A 378 -12.15 -28.18 9.45
C GLU A 378 -11.88 -28.36 7.97
N SER A 379 -12.27 -27.42 7.11
CA SER A 379 -11.92 -27.46 5.69
C SER A 379 -10.43 -27.25 5.44
N LEU A 380 -9.77 -26.39 6.22
CA LEU A 380 -8.31 -26.22 6.17
C LEU A 380 -7.58 -27.43 6.75
N ARG A 381 -8.04 -28.00 7.88
CA ARG A 381 -7.51 -29.26 8.41
C ARG A 381 -7.73 -30.42 7.45
N ALA A 382 -8.88 -30.51 6.80
CA ALA A 382 -9.18 -31.53 5.81
C ALA A 382 -8.31 -31.38 4.57
N ARG A 383 -8.07 -30.14 4.09
CA ARG A 383 -7.14 -29.87 2.97
C ARG A 383 -5.69 -30.14 3.35
N TRP A 384 -5.26 -29.82 4.58
CA TRP A 384 -3.93 -30.16 5.09
C TRP A 384 -3.75 -31.66 5.30
N LYS A 385 -4.77 -32.34 5.82
CA LYS A 385 -4.79 -33.79 5.97
C LYS A 385 -4.76 -34.46 4.61
N LYS A 386 -5.44 -33.93 3.58
CA LYS A 386 -5.32 -34.37 2.18
C LYS A 386 -3.92 -34.19 1.58
N TRP A 387 -3.17 -33.23 2.08
CA TRP A 387 -1.78 -32.97 1.67
C TRP A 387 -0.78 -33.90 2.38
N PHE A 388 -1.11 -34.38 3.59
CA PHE A 388 -0.30 -35.30 4.40
C PHE A 388 -0.72 -36.78 4.30
N GLU A 389 -1.97 -37.07 3.92
CA GLU A 389 -2.45 -38.40 3.58
C GLU A 389 -1.83 -38.76 2.24
N ARG A 390 -0.73 -39.51 2.28
CA ARG A 390 -0.22 -40.23 1.11
C ARG A 390 -1.37 -41.01 0.48
N GLU A 391 -1.54 -40.85 -0.83
CA GLU A 391 -2.47 -41.64 -1.63
C GLU A 391 -2.30 -43.13 -1.29
N LYS A 392 -3.41 -43.80 -0.91
CA LYS A 392 -3.39 -45.24 -0.61
C LYS A 392 -2.80 -45.98 -1.81
N ARG A 393 -1.86 -46.90 -1.58
CA ARG A 393 -1.29 -47.72 -2.65
C ARG A 393 -2.40 -48.53 -3.31
N TYR A 394 -2.30 -48.75 -4.63
CA TYR A 394 -3.29 -49.47 -5.44
C TYR A 394 -3.77 -50.79 -4.81
N GLU A 395 -2.86 -51.51 -4.15
CA GLU A 395 -3.12 -52.78 -3.45
C GLU A 395 -4.11 -52.66 -2.27
N GLN A 396 -4.20 -51.48 -1.66
CA GLN A 396 -5.02 -51.20 -0.48
C GLN A 396 -6.40 -50.60 -0.83
N LEU A 397 -6.70 -50.46 -2.13
CA LEU A 397 -7.97 -49.92 -2.62
C LEU A 397 -9.01 -51.03 -2.77
N ASP A 398 -10.26 -50.72 -2.42
CA ASP A 398 -11.42 -51.57 -2.69
C ASP A 398 -11.63 -51.76 -4.21
N PRO A 399 -12.21 -52.87 -4.72
CA PRO A 399 -12.34 -53.11 -6.16
C PRO A 399 -13.01 -51.97 -6.91
N ARG A 400 -13.98 -51.29 -6.29
CA ARG A 400 -14.62 -50.09 -6.86
C ARG A 400 -13.68 -48.89 -6.93
N GLU A 401 -12.85 -48.70 -5.90
CA GLU A 401 -11.85 -47.64 -5.86
C GLU A 401 -10.73 -47.87 -6.89
N ARG A 402 -10.36 -49.14 -7.13
CA ARG A 402 -9.37 -49.52 -8.15
C ARG A 402 -9.82 -49.14 -9.57
N VAL A 403 -11.09 -49.37 -9.92
CA VAL A 403 -11.62 -48.96 -11.23
C VAL A 403 -11.59 -47.43 -11.39
N ARG A 404 -11.96 -46.68 -10.34
CA ARG A 404 -11.89 -45.21 -10.36
C ARG A 404 -10.46 -44.68 -10.43
N TYR A 405 -9.51 -45.38 -9.81
CA TYR A 405 -8.09 -45.07 -9.91
C TYR A 405 -7.58 -45.25 -11.34
N ILE A 406 -7.91 -46.36 -12.00
CA ILE A 406 -7.55 -46.64 -13.41
C ILE A 406 -8.10 -45.55 -14.34
N ALA A 407 -9.36 -45.14 -14.15
CA ALA A 407 -9.97 -44.05 -14.92
C ALA A 407 -9.27 -42.69 -14.69
N ARG A 408 -8.90 -42.36 -13.44
CA ARG A 408 -8.15 -41.14 -13.12
C ARG A 408 -6.77 -41.14 -13.79
N GLU A 409 -6.11 -42.29 -13.82
CA GLU A 409 -4.79 -42.43 -14.41
C GLU A 409 -4.84 -42.33 -15.94
N LEU A 410 -5.89 -42.84 -16.57
CA LEU A 410 -6.17 -42.62 -17.99
C LEU A 410 -6.33 -41.12 -18.32
N TYR A 411 -7.11 -40.38 -17.52
CA TYR A 411 -7.23 -38.93 -17.69
C TYR A 411 -5.91 -38.18 -17.48
N ARG A 412 -5.12 -38.59 -16.48
CA ARG A 412 -3.81 -37.99 -16.20
C ARG A 412 -2.83 -38.21 -17.34
N ARG A 413 -2.90 -39.37 -17.99
CA ARG A 413 -2.04 -39.74 -19.12
C ARG A 413 -2.40 -39.00 -20.41
N ASP A 414 -3.68 -38.70 -20.62
CA ASP A 414 -4.16 -37.94 -21.78
C ASP A 414 -3.81 -36.43 -21.69
N GLY A 415 -3.87 -35.86 -20.48
CA GLY A 415 -3.54 -34.45 -20.25
C GLY A 415 -4.60 -33.44 -20.74
N GLY A 416 -5.73 -33.92 -21.27
CA GLY A 416 -6.88 -33.11 -21.67
C GLY A 416 -7.80 -32.68 -20.51
N ASN A 417 -8.63 -31.67 -20.76
CA ASN A 417 -9.64 -31.20 -19.80
C ASN A 417 -10.97 -31.93 -20.00
N HIS A 418 -11.20 -33.01 -19.26
CA HIS A 418 -12.42 -33.83 -19.31
C HIS A 418 -13.45 -33.47 -18.24
N ALA A 419 -13.39 -32.26 -17.66
CA ALA A 419 -14.25 -31.87 -16.54
C ALA A 419 -15.76 -31.90 -16.84
N THR A 420 -16.14 -31.75 -18.11
CA THR A 420 -17.54 -31.71 -18.58
C THR A 420 -18.01 -33.00 -19.24
N GLN A 421 -17.14 -34.00 -19.41
CA GLN A 421 -17.43 -35.21 -20.18
C GLN A 421 -17.75 -36.40 -19.25
N THR A 422 -18.65 -37.26 -19.70
CA THR A 422 -18.83 -38.59 -19.06
C THR A 422 -17.63 -39.48 -19.35
N PHE A 423 -17.38 -40.51 -18.53
CA PHE A 423 -16.27 -41.44 -18.80
C PHE A 423 -16.41 -42.11 -20.16
N ARG A 424 -17.63 -42.43 -20.58
CA ARG A 424 -17.93 -42.99 -21.89
C ARG A 424 -17.65 -42.02 -23.05
N GLU A 425 -17.88 -40.73 -22.86
CA GLU A 425 -17.54 -39.70 -23.84
C GLU A 425 -16.03 -39.51 -23.94
N ALA A 426 -15.34 -39.40 -22.81
CA ALA A 426 -13.90 -39.26 -22.77
C ALA A 426 -13.19 -40.54 -23.24
N ALA A 427 -13.78 -41.72 -23.03
CA ALA A 427 -13.20 -42.99 -23.47
C ALA A 427 -13.00 -43.09 -24.99
N ARG A 428 -13.67 -42.23 -25.78
CA ARG A 428 -13.45 -42.15 -27.23
C ARG A 428 -12.10 -41.51 -27.60
N SER A 429 -11.55 -40.66 -26.73
CA SER A 429 -10.26 -40.00 -26.95
C SER A 429 -9.11 -40.64 -26.16
N LEU A 430 -9.42 -41.42 -25.12
CA LEU A 430 -8.41 -42.04 -24.25
C LEU A 430 -7.72 -43.25 -24.90
N ASP A 431 -6.43 -43.42 -24.61
CA ASP A 431 -5.63 -44.59 -25.02
C ASP A 431 -5.82 -45.78 -24.06
N PHE A 432 -6.69 -46.72 -24.43
CA PHE A 432 -6.92 -47.98 -23.71
C PHE A 432 -5.96 -49.12 -24.09
N ARG A 433 -5.02 -48.89 -25.02
CA ARG A 433 -4.12 -49.91 -25.58
C ARG A 433 -4.87 -51.15 -26.08
N SER A 434 -4.74 -52.27 -25.38
CA SER A 434 -5.35 -53.57 -25.73
C SER A 434 -6.64 -53.86 -24.95
N ALA A 435 -7.07 -52.96 -24.07
CA ALA A 435 -8.31 -53.13 -23.33
C ALA A 435 -9.52 -52.82 -24.23
N ASN A 436 -10.59 -53.59 -24.07
CA ASN A 436 -11.87 -53.28 -24.70
C ASN A 436 -12.48 -52.04 -24.05
N VAL A 437 -12.70 -51.00 -24.85
CA VAL A 437 -13.22 -49.69 -24.41
C VAL A 437 -14.63 -49.83 -23.83
N GLU A 438 -15.46 -50.69 -24.42
CA GLU A 438 -16.85 -50.88 -24.00
C GLU A 438 -16.92 -51.56 -22.63
N ASP A 439 -16.13 -52.62 -22.43
CA ASP A 439 -16.03 -53.34 -21.15
C ASP A 439 -15.49 -52.44 -20.04
N ALA A 440 -14.53 -51.55 -20.36
CA ALA A 440 -14.00 -50.57 -19.42
C ALA A 440 -15.04 -49.50 -19.04
N CYS A 441 -15.85 -49.05 -20.01
CA CYS A 441 -16.95 -48.11 -19.76
C CYS A 441 -18.04 -48.74 -18.90
N GLU A 442 -18.45 -49.96 -19.21
CA GLU A 442 -19.45 -50.69 -18.44
C GLU A 442 -18.97 -50.96 -17.01
N LEU A 443 -17.70 -51.36 -16.84
CA LEU A 443 -17.11 -51.59 -15.52
C LEU A 443 -17.07 -50.28 -14.70
N TYR A 444 -16.70 -49.16 -15.31
CA TYR A 444 -16.69 -47.85 -14.64
C TYR A 444 -18.10 -47.39 -14.28
N GLU A 445 -19.05 -47.47 -15.20
CA GLU A 445 -20.45 -47.10 -14.98
C GLU A 445 -21.09 -47.96 -13.88
N ARG A 446 -20.81 -49.26 -13.86
CA ARG A 446 -21.25 -50.18 -12.80
C ARG A 446 -20.71 -49.78 -11.43
N THR A 447 -19.49 -49.24 -11.36
CA THR A 447 -18.91 -48.75 -10.09
C THR A 447 -19.45 -47.39 -9.64
N ARG A 448 -20.05 -46.61 -10.55
CA ARG A 448 -20.50 -45.23 -10.29
C ARG A 448 -22.01 -45.10 -10.15
N TYR A 449 -22.79 -45.90 -10.87
CA TYR A 449 -24.24 -45.78 -11.01
C TYR A 449 -25.01 -47.05 -10.61
N SER A 450 -24.33 -48.12 -10.22
CA SER A 450 -24.97 -49.38 -9.82
C SER A 450 -24.46 -49.86 -8.46
N ASP A 451 -25.32 -50.57 -7.72
CA ASP A 451 -24.96 -51.24 -6.46
C ASP A 451 -24.50 -52.69 -6.66
N LYS A 452 -24.33 -53.13 -7.92
CA LYS A 452 -23.81 -54.46 -8.22
C LYS A 452 -22.37 -54.62 -7.69
N PRO A 453 -22.05 -55.77 -7.07
CA PRO A 453 -20.69 -56.05 -6.59
C PRO A 453 -19.72 -56.16 -7.78
N VAL A 454 -18.51 -55.64 -7.61
CA VAL A 454 -17.40 -55.72 -8.58
C VAL A 454 -16.43 -56.78 -8.08
N LYS A 455 -16.09 -57.76 -8.90
CA LYS A 455 -15.16 -58.82 -8.50
C LYS A 455 -13.74 -58.26 -8.47
N GLN A 456 -12.89 -58.73 -7.56
CA GLN A 456 -11.51 -58.25 -7.40
C GLN A 456 -10.65 -58.43 -8.67
N GLU A 457 -10.95 -59.43 -9.49
CA GLU A 457 -10.20 -59.78 -10.71
C GLU A 457 -10.47 -58.82 -11.89
N GLU A 458 -11.64 -58.16 -11.90
CA GLU A 458 -12.07 -57.25 -12.97
C GLU A 458 -11.21 -55.97 -13.06
N PRO A 459 -10.92 -55.21 -11.97
CA PRO A 459 -10.03 -54.07 -12.05
C PRO A 459 -8.58 -54.45 -12.35
N ASP A 460 -8.11 -55.61 -11.87
CA ASP A 460 -6.72 -56.03 -12.04
C ASP A 460 -6.45 -56.50 -13.48
N SER A 461 -7.43 -57.16 -14.12
CA SER A 461 -7.39 -57.48 -15.55
C SER A 461 -7.44 -56.22 -16.42
N LEU A 462 -8.29 -55.25 -16.07
CA LEU A 462 -8.34 -53.95 -16.76
C LEU A 462 -7.02 -53.18 -16.64
N LYS A 463 -6.42 -53.13 -15.44
CA LYS A 463 -5.12 -52.50 -15.21
C LYS A 463 -4.03 -53.12 -16.10
N LYS A 464 -4.00 -54.45 -16.19
CA LYS A 464 -3.05 -55.19 -17.03
C LYS A 464 -3.27 -54.90 -18.53
N ALA A 465 -4.53 -54.81 -18.95
CA ALA A 465 -4.90 -54.55 -20.35
C ALA A 465 -4.58 -53.10 -20.79
N VAL A 466 -4.72 -52.13 -19.88
CA VAL A 466 -4.35 -50.72 -20.09
C VAL A 466 -2.85 -50.48 -19.82
N LYS A 467 -2.14 -51.48 -19.27
CA LYS A 467 -0.71 -51.47 -18.93
C LYS A 467 -0.32 -50.30 -18.00
N LEU A 468 -1.01 -50.21 -16.86
CA LEU A 468 -0.75 -49.27 -15.76
C LEU A 468 -0.02 -49.90 -14.56
#